data_AF-A0A7C2K315-F1
#
_entry.id   AF-A0A7C2K315-F1
#
_cell.length_a   1.000
_cell.length_b   1.000
_cell.length_c   1.000
_cell.angle_alpha   90.00
_cell.angle_beta   90.00
_cell.angle_gamma   90.00
#
_symmetry.space_group_name_H-M   'P 1'
#
loop_
_entity.id
_entity.type
_entity.pdbx_description
1 polymer ?
#
loop_
_entity_poly.entity_id
_entity_poly.type
_entity_poly.pdbx_seq_one_letter_code
_entity_poly.pdbx_strand_id
1 'polypeptide(L)'
;MTPPALLSLPDLPAALEALVRQIPRGRVATYGDLATALGDVAAARWVAQRLKEPDAAVSLPTHRVVLRTGEVCLAQAALLAAEGVPFADSSHVELSCRWAEFAASFPLRQLRDWQTEQIRHADWETERTLPEVIAGVDLSYASPDLAVAAYAAVDVATGKIIAEHTTTAAVTFPYIPGYLTFRELPPLLALLDDVRRQGPLAPVILVDGSGRLHPRQAGLAVAVGVCGGCVTVGVSKHQLCGRVREDELVDGCPTIWHQDERLGVKLTTGSKRRTVFLSPGTGIDLASSLRMVQAVWRTERLPRPIARADALSRTVAKQLIVAEEPRTK
;
A
#
# COMPACT_ATOMS: atom_id res chain seq x y z
N MET A 1 -10.55 -15.88 -17.64
CA MET A 1 -11.21 -14.65 -17.15
C MET A 1 -10.37 -13.47 -17.61
N THR A 2 -10.98 -12.45 -18.20
CA THR A 2 -10.30 -11.18 -18.47
C THR A 2 -9.93 -10.55 -17.12
N PRO A 3 -8.68 -10.12 -16.89
CA PRO A 3 -8.31 -9.44 -15.65
C PRO A 3 -9.21 -8.21 -15.46
N PRO A 4 -9.65 -7.90 -14.23
CA PRO A 4 -10.47 -6.72 -13.99
C PRO A 4 -9.72 -5.48 -14.46
N ALA A 5 -10.44 -4.54 -15.07
CA ALA A 5 -9.85 -3.29 -15.51
C ALA A 5 -9.17 -2.61 -14.32
N LEU A 6 -7.95 -2.13 -14.55
CA LEU A 6 -7.18 -1.40 -13.55
C LEU A 6 -8.00 -0.19 -13.11
N LEU A 7 -8.21 -0.06 -11.79
CA LEU A 7 -8.97 1.06 -11.26
C LEU A 7 -8.24 2.35 -11.60
N SER A 8 -8.90 3.25 -12.33
CA SER A 8 -8.40 4.61 -12.48
C SER A 8 -8.33 5.23 -11.09
N LEU A 9 -7.12 5.55 -10.63
CA LEU A 9 -6.93 6.14 -9.32
C LEU A 9 -7.64 7.51 -9.27
N PRO A 10 -8.36 7.82 -8.19
CA PRO A 10 -9.02 9.11 -8.04
C PRO A 10 -7.98 10.22 -7.83
N ASP A 11 -8.26 11.40 -8.36
CA ASP A 11 -7.53 12.62 -8.03
C ASP A 11 -7.93 13.08 -6.63
N LEU A 12 -7.23 12.54 -5.61
CA LEU A 12 -7.47 12.89 -4.22
C LEU A 12 -7.20 14.37 -3.91
N PRO A 13 -6.13 15.01 -4.42
CA PRO A 13 -5.95 16.46 -4.30
C PRO A 13 -7.17 17.25 -4.78
N ALA A 14 -7.66 17.01 -6.00
CA ALA A 14 -8.82 17.71 -6.53
C ALA A 14 -10.09 17.45 -5.72
N ALA A 15 -10.30 16.21 -5.26
CA ALA A 15 -11.43 15.87 -4.39
C ALA A 15 -11.38 16.61 -3.04
N LEU A 16 -10.21 16.67 -2.40
CA LEU A 16 -10.01 17.41 -1.15
C LEU A 16 -10.26 18.91 -1.36
N GLU A 17 -9.73 19.45 -2.44
CA GLU A 17 -9.90 20.84 -2.83
C GLU A 17 -11.37 21.23 -3.04
N ALA A 18 -12.15 20.36 -3.67
CA ALA A 18 -13.59 20.54 -3.83
C ALA A 18 -14.31 20.55 -2.46
N LEU A 19 -13.90 19.68 -1.53
CA LEU A 19 -14.47 19.62 -0.18
C LEU A 19 -14.16 20.88 0.63
N VAL A 20 -12.90 21.34 0.63
CA VAL A 20 -12.49 22.54 1.39
C VAL A 20 -13.28 23.78 0.95
N ARG A 21 -13.59 23.92 -0.34
CA ARG A 21 -14.39 25.03 -0.86
C ARG A 21 -15.84 25.03 -0.39
N GLN A 22 -16.37 23.89 0.08
CA GLN A 22 -17.73 23.81 0.60
C GLN A 22 -17.88 24.41 2.01
N ILE A 23 -16.78 24.56 2.77
CA ILE A 23 -16.83 25.05 4.15
C ILE A 23 -17.29 26.53 4.15
N PRO A 24 -18.48 26.84 4.69
CA PRO A 24 -19.02 28.21 4.64
C PRO A 24 -18.19 29.20 5.47
N ARG A 25 -18.30 30.49 5.14
CA ARG A 25 -17.80 31.57 6.02
C ARG A 25 -18.45 31.46 7.40
N GLY A 26 -17.67 31.71 8.45
CA GLY A 26 -18.14 31.64 9.85
C GLY A 26 -18.31 30.21 10.38
N ARG A 27 -17.86 29.19 9.62
CA ARG A 27 -17.87 27.78 10.01
C ARG A 27 -16.46 27.20 9.90
N VAL A 28 -16.22 26.13 10.64
CA VAL A 28 -14.97 25.36 10.60
C VAL A 28 -15.23 23.89 10.32
N ALA A 29 -14.27 23.21 9.71
CA ALA A 29 -14.26 21.75 9.62
C ALA A 29 -12.95 21.21 10.20
N THR A 30 -12.95 19.99 10.71
CA THR A 30 -11.71 19.34 11.16
C THR A 30 -11.05 18.58 10.02
N TYR A 31 -9.73 18.34 10.13
CA TYR A 31 -9.04 17.41 9.22
C TYR A 31 -9.70 16.02 9.16
N GLY A 32 -10.30 15.58 10.27
CA GLY A 32 -11.05 14.32 10.34
C GLY A 32 -12.37 14.36 9.56
N ASP A 33 -13.03 15.51 9.48
CA ASP A 33 -14.26 15.68 8.72
C ASP A 33 -14.00 15.56 7.22
N LEU A 34 -12.97 16.24 6.74
CA LEU A 34 -12.52 16.14 5.35
C LEU A 34 -12.05 14.71 5.01
N ALA A 35 -11.30 14.06 5.90
CA ALA A 35 -10.90 12.66 5.71
C ALA A 35 -12.11 11.72 5.64
N THR A 36 -13.12 11.94 6.48
CA THR A 36 -14.37 11.17 6.46
C THR A 36 -15.15 11.40 5.15
N ALA A 37 -15.21 12.64 4.68
CA ALA A 37 -15.81 13.00 3.39
C ALA A 37 -15.03 12.40 2.20
N LEU A 38 -13.70 12.27 2.31
CA LEU A 38 -12.91 11.52 1.34
C LEU A 38 -13.18 10.01 1.38
N GLY A 39 -13.78 9.50 2.47
CA GLY A 39 -14.24 8.12 2.61
C GLY A 39 -13.58 7.35 3.75
N ASP A 40 -12.53 7.89 4.37
CA ASP A 40 -11.79 7.21 5.45
C ASP A 40 -11.01 8.18 6.35
N VAL A 41 -11.24 8.09 7.66
CA VAL A 41 -10.54 8.91 8.67
C VAL A 41 -9.02 8.70 8.65
N ALA A 42 -8.53 7.57 8.13
CA ALA A 42 -7.10 7.30 7.96
C ALA A 42 -6.39 8.37 7.12
N ALA A 43 -7.11 9.10 6.27
CA ALA A 43 -6.56 10.17 5.44
C ALA A 43 -6.28 11.48 6.20
N ALA A 44 -6.70 11.62 7.46
CA ALA A 44 -6.61 12.90 8.19
C ALA A 44 -5.19 13.49 8.24
N ARG A 45 -4.16 12.64 8.38
CA ARG A 45 -2.76 13.09 8.37
C ARG A 45 -2.34 13.60 6.99
N TRP A 46 -2.74 12.90 5.92
CA TRP A 46 -2.46 13.32 4.56
C TRP A 46 -3.17 14.64 4.23
N VAL A 47 -4.45 14.78 4.61
CA VAL A 47 -5.19 16.05 4.48
C VAL A 47 -4.44 17.19 5.16
N ALA A 48 -3.98 16.99 6.40
CA ALA A 48 -3.24 18.01 7.13
C ALA A 48 -1.89 18.38 6.48
N GLN A 49 -1.21 17.43 5.83
CA GLN A 49 0.02 17.70 5.08
C GLN A 49 -0.28 18.50 3.82
N ARG A 50 -1.25 18.04 3.02
CA ARG A 50 -1.62 18.66 1.74
C ARG A 50 -2.09 20.10 1.89
N LEU A 51 -2.88 20.41 2.92
CA LEU A 51 -3.39 21.77 3.16
C LEU A 51 -2.34 22.74 3.72
N LYS A 52 -1.16 22.25 4.14
CA LYS A 52 -0.03 23.08 4.56
C LYS A 52 0.91 23.43 3.41
N GLU A 53 0.73 22.84 2.24
CA GLU A 53 1.54 23.16 1.07
C GLU A 53 1.22 24.58 0.57
N PRO A 54 2.23 25.36 0.14
CA PRO A 54 2.04 26.77 -0.23
C PRO A 54 0.92 27.02 -1.23
N ASP A 55 0.83 26.20 -2.27
CA ASP A 55 -0.17 26.35 -3.35
C ASP A 55 -1.62 26.18 -2.85
N ALA A 56 -1.82 25.30 -1.87
CA ALA A 56 -3.13 25.09 -1.26
C ALA A 56 -3.56 26.30 -0.43
N ALA A 57 -2.63 26.90 0.34
CA ALA A 57 -2.90 28.04 1.19
C ALA A 57 -3.26 29.32 0.41
N VAL A 58 -2.78 29.44 -0.84
CA VAL A 58 -3.08 30.60 -1.70
C VAL A 58 -4.47 30.51 -2.35
N SER A 59 -4.95 29.30 -2.65
CA SER A 59 -6.13 29.08 -3.50
C SER A 59 -7.38 28.59 -2.77
N LEU A 60 -7.24 28.19 -1.50
CA LEU A 60 -8.32 27.58 -0.71
C LEU A 60 -8.55 28.33 0.60
N PRO A 61 -9.76 28.30 1.16
CA PRO A 61 -10.03 28.78 2.52
C PRO A 61 -9.48 27.79 3.58
N THR A 62 -8.19 27.45 3.54
CA THR A 62 -7.55 26.48 4.44
C THR A 62 -7.61 26.91 5.91
N HIS A 63 -7.70 28.22 6.17
CA HIS A 63 -7.88 28.76 7.52
C HIS A 63 -9.16 28.27 8.21
N ARG A 64 -10.17 27.81 7.45
CA ARG A 64 -11.40 27.20 7.99
C ARG A 64 -11.22 25.74 8.43
N VAL A 65 -10.05 25.14 8.19
CA VAL A 65 -9.75 23.77 8.58
C VAL A 65 -8.91 23.76 9.86
N VAL A 66 -9.45 23.17 10.92
CA VAL A 66 -8.87 23.23 12.28
C VAL A 66 -8.52 21.84 12.81
N LEU A 67 -7.72 21.81 13.88
CA LEU A 67 -7.49 20.58 14.64
C LEU A 67 -8.78 20.11 15.32
N ARG A 68 -8.84 18.82 15.69
CA ARG A 68 -9.97 18.27 16.45
C ARG A 68 -10.17 18.99 17.79
N THR A 69 -9.12 19.57 18.34
CA THR A 69 -9.13 20.37 19.57
C THR A 69 -9.67 21.79 19.37
N GLY A 70 -9.83 22.26 18.12
CA GLY A 70 -10.14 23.66 17.81
C GLY A 70 -8.91 24.59 17.86
N GLU A 71 -7.71 24.06 18.12
CA GLU A 71 -6.49 24.84 18.19
C GLU A 71 -6.10 25.44 16.82
N VAL A 72 -5.70 26.71 16.82
CA VAL A 72 -5.29 27.49 15.64
C VAL A 72 -4.09 28.39 15.93
N CYS A 73 -3.30 28.72 14.90
CA CYS A 73 -2.23 29.71 15.02
C CYS A 73 -2.77 31.15 14.94
N LEU A 74 -1.98 32.14 15.36
CA LEU A 74 -2.40 33.55 15.38
C LEU A 74 -2.88 34.08 14.01
N ALA A 75 -2.17 33.73 12.93
CA ALA A 75 -2.55 34.16 11.59
C ALA A 75 -3.90 33.56 11.14
N GLN A 76 -4.12 32.28 11.47
CA GLN A 76 -5.38 31.60 11.20
C GLN A 76 -6.52 32.17 12.05
N ALA A 77 -6.27 32.47 13.33
CA ALA A 77 -7.25 33.05 14.24
C ALA A 77 -7.79 34.39 13.74
N ALA A 78 -6.92 35.27 13.23
CA ALA A 78 -7.33 36.55 12.67
C ALA A 78 -8.29 36.41 11.48
N LEU A 79 -8.02 35.48 10.57
CA LEU A 79 -8.88 35.21 9.40
C LEU A 79 -10.24 34.63 9.83
N LEU A 80 -10.24 33.72 10.80
CA LEU A 80 -11.47 33.12 11.34
C LEU A 80 -12.33 34.15 12.09
N ALA A 81 -11.70 35.01 12.90
CA ALA A 81 -12.39 36.09 13.60
C ALA A 81 -13.03 37.09 12.62
N ALA A 82 -12.33 37.42 11.52
CA ALA A 82 -12.88 38.26 10.45
C ALA A 82 -14.08 37.62 9.71
N GLU A 83 -14.29 36.31 9.86
CA GLU A 83 -15.45 35.59 9.36
C GLU A 83 -16.54 35.36 10.42
N GLY A 84 -16.36 35.84 11.64
CA GLY A 84 -17.33 35.71 12.74
C GLY A 84 -17.33 34.33 13.42
N VAL A 85 -16.22 33.58 13.33
CA VAL A 85 -16.08 32.31 14.04
C VAL A 85 -15.94 32.55 15.55
N PRO A 86 -16.71 31.87 16.40
CA PRO A 86 -16.60 31.99 17.86
C PRO A 86 -15.32 31.34 18.41
N PHE A 87 -14.76 31.93 19.46
CA PHE A 87 -13.52 31.48 20.13
C PHE A 87 -13.76 31.23 21.60
N ALA A 88 -13.26 30.09 22.10
CA ALA A 88 -13.26 29.76 23.52
C ALA A 88 -12.15 30.52 24.28
N ASP A 89 -11.00 30.70 23.61
CA ASP A 89 -9.86 31.49 24.09
C ASP A 89 -9.05 32.04 22.90
N SER A 90 -7.88 32.62 23.16
CA SER A 90 -7.05 33.26 22.13
C SER A 90 -6.44 32.31 21.09
N SER A 91 -6.46 30.99 21.31
CA SER A 91 -5.92 29.99 20.39
C SER A 91 -6.89 28.85 20.06
N HIS A 92 -8.12 28.85 20.59
CA HIS A 92 -9.12 27.80 20.35
C HIS A 92 -10.45 28.35 19.84
N VAL A 93 -10.92 27.81 18.72
CA VAL A 93 -12.30 28.04 18.23
C VAL A 93 -13.31 27.22 19.01
N GLU A 94 -14.54 27.74 19.17
CA GLU A 94 -15.65 26.94 19.68
C GLU A 94 -16.15 25.98 18.59
N LEU A 95 -16.09 24.68 18.84
CA LEU A 95 -16.53 23.66 17.87
C LEU A 95 -18.05 23.56 17.72
N SER A 96 -18.83 24.41 18.40
CA SER A 96 -20.27 24.62 18.16
C SER A 96 -20.53 25.11 16.73
N CYS A 97 -19.55 25.79 16.11
CA CYS A 97 -19.62 26.23 14.72
C CYS A 97 -19.12 25.19 13.70
N ARG A 98 -18.79 23.97 14.13
CA ARG A 98 -18.31 22.89 13.25
C ARG A 98 -19.36 22.56 12.17
N TRP A 99 -18.88 22.42 10.94
CA TRP A 99 -19.68 22.05 9.77
C TRP A 99 -19.05 20.82 9.10
N ALA A 100 -19.87 19.79 8.86
CA ALA A 100 -19.44 18.50 8.33
C ALA A 100 -20.39 17.91 7.27
N GLU A 101 -21.31 18.72 6.73
CA GLU A 101 -22.34 18.31 5.77
C GLU A 101 -21.81 18.38 4.32
N PHE A 102 -20.74 17.65 4.02
CA PHE A 102 -20.11 17.68 2.70
C PHE A 102 -20.91 16.92 1.64
N ALA A 103 -21.06 17.53 0.46
CA ALA A 103 -21.39 16.81 -0.77
C ALA A 103 -20.15 16.05 -1.24
N ALA A 104 -20.04 14.79 -0.84
CA ALA A 104 -18.82 13.98 -0.96
C ALA A 104 -18.98 12.81 -1.95
N SER A 105 -17.97 12.59 -2.79
CA SER A 105 -17.89 11.42 -3.69
C SER A 105 -17.27 10.18 -3.03
N PHE A 106 -16.71 10.31 -1.83
CA PHE A 106 -16.07 9.24 -1.05
C PHE A 106 -15.03 8.40 -1.83
N PRO A 107 -14.05 9.02 -2.51
CA PRO A 107 -13.10 8.31 -3.38
C PRO A 107 -12.37 7.15 -2.68
N LEU A 108 -11.96 7.32 -1.42
CA LEU A 108 -11.29 6.26 -0.65
C LEU A 108 -12.21 5.08 -0.34
N ARG A 109 -13.53 5.32 -0.19
CA ARG A 109 -14.49 4.23 -0.03
C ARG A 109 -14.53 3.37 -1.29
N GLN A 110 -14.59 3.99 -2.46
CA GLN A 110 -14.58 3.29 -3.75
C GLN A 110 -13.33 2.42 -3.92
N LEU A 111 -12.16 2.92 -3.48
CA LEU A 111 -10.93 2.14 -3.45
C LEU A 111 -11.04 0.89 -2.54
N ARG A 112 -11.57 1.03 -1.32
CA ARG A 112 -11.77 -0.13 -0.43
C ARG A 112 -12.77 -1.14 -0.99
N ASP A 113 -13.82 -0.65 -1.63
CA ASP A 113 -14.83 -1.50 -2.27
C ASP A 113 -14.16 -2.28 -3.41
N TRP A 114 -13.31 -1.63 -4.20
CA TRP A 114 -12.50 -2.29 -5.23
C TRP A 114 -11.53 -3.34 -4.64
N GLN A 115 -10.84 -3.04 -3.53
CA GLN A 115 -10.00 -4.02 -2.82
C GLN A 115 -10.80 -5.27 -2.46
N THR A 116 -11.99 -5.07 -1.88
CA THR A 116 -12.87 -6.16 -1.46
C THR A 116 -13.34 -6.99 -2.64
N GLU A 117 -13.60 -6.35 -3.78
CA GLU A 117 -14.03 -7.04 -5.00
C GLU A 117 -12.93 -7.92 -5.61
N GLN A 118 -11.64 -7.58 -5.41
CA GLN A 118 -10.54 -8.42 -5.92
C GLN A 118 -10.58 -9.85 -5.38
N ILE A 119 -11.15 -10.04 -4.18
CA ILE A 119 -11.29 -11.37 -3.57
C ILE A 119 -12.13 -12.29 -4.45
N ARG A 120 -13.16 -11.76 -5.12
CA ARG A 120 -14.07 -12.53 -5.98
C ARG A 120 -13.43 -13.01 -7.27
N HIS A 121 -12.35 -12.35 -7.68
CA HIS A 121 -11.61 -12.69 -8.90
C HIS A 121 -10.43 -13.61 -8.65
N ALA A 122 -10.08 -13.84 -7.39
CA ALA A 122 -8.95 -14.65 -7.02
C ALA A 122 -9.34 -16.14 -6.91
N ASP A 123 -8.42 -16.99 -7.33
CA ASP A 123 -8.47 -18.44 -7.11
C ASP A 123 -7.62 -18.78 -5.88
N TRP A 124 -8.12 -19.62 -4.98
CA TRP A 124 -7.60 -19.75 -3.61
C TRP A 124 -7.16 -21.15 -3.21
N GLU A 125 -7.58 -22.16 -3.96
CA GLU A 125 -7.46 -23.57 -3.58
C GLU A 125 -6.77 -24.41 -4.65
N THR A 126 -6.06 -23.75 -5.57
CA THR A 126 -5.26 -24.43 -6.58
C THR A 126 -4.01 -25.04 -5.94
N GLU A 127 -3.98 -26.36 -5.81
CA GLU A 127 -2.76 -27.07 -5.51
C GLU A 127 -1.75 -26.90 -6.67
N ARG A 128 -0.47 -26.69 -6.35
CA ARG A 128 0.60 -26.53 -7.36
C ARG A 128 1.82 -27.37 -7.07
N THR A 129 2.39 -27.94 -8.11
CA THR A 129 3.73 -28.54 -8.05
C THR A 129 4.80 -27.45 -7.99
N LEU A 130 5.96 -27.79 -7.43
CA LEU A 130 7.10 -26.88 -7.36
C LEU A 130 7.64 -26.62 -8.78
N PRO A 131 7.67 -25.36 -9.28
CA PRO A 131 8.22 -25.05 -10.59
C PRO A 131 9.74 -25.02 -10.57
N GLU A 132 10.36 -25.05 -11.75
CA GLU A 132 11.82 -24.88 -11.90
C GLU A 132 12.29 -23.46 -11.55
N VAL A 133 11.41 -22.47 -11.75
CA VAL A 133 11.69 -21.05 -11.54
C VAL A 133 10.63 -20.42 -10.65
N ILE A 134 11.08 -19.66 -9.66
CA ILE A 134 10.23 -18.78 -8.83
C ILE A 134 10.83 -17.38 -8.87
N ALA A 135 9.98 -16.37 -9.00
CA ALA A 135 10.42 -14.98 -8.94
C ALA A 135 9.92 -14.25 -7.70
N GLY A 136 10.49 -13.08 -7.48
CA GLY A 136 10.15 -12.19 -6.38
C GLY A 136 10.07 -10.77 -6.91
N VAL A 137 9.12 -10.01 -6.38
CA VAL A 137 8.96 -8.59 -6.66
C VAL A 137 8.96 -7.79 -5.38
N ASP A 138 9.57 -6.61 -5.47
CA ASP A 138 9.60 -5.60 -4.42
C ASP A 138 9.80 -4.23 -5.08
N LEU A 139 9.61 -3.15 -4.31
CA LEU A 139 9.85 -1.79 -4.78
C LEU A 139 10.49 -0.91 -3.73
N SER A 140 11.18 0.11 -4.21
CA SER A 140 11.77 1.17 -3.38
C SER A 140 11.39 2.54 -3.92
N TYR A 141 11.10 3.49 -3.04
CA TYR A 141 10.84 4.87 -3.42
C TYR A 141 12.15 5.63 -3.57
N ALA A 142 12.36 6.26 -4.73
CA ALA A 142 13.44 7.23 -4.94
C ALA A 142 13.03 8.62 -4.42
N SER A 143 11.75 8.96 -4.54
CA SER A 143 11.13 10.16 -3.96
C SER A 143 9.67 9.86 -3.60
N PRO A 144 8.92 10.79 -2.97
CA PRO A 144 7.48 10.61 -2.74
C PRO A 144 6.67 10.31 -4.01
N ASP A 145 7.15 10.71 -5.18
CA ASP A 145 6.41 10.62 -6.45
C ASP A 145 7.10 9.69 -7.47
N LEU A 146 8.17 8.99 -7.07
CA LEU A 146 8.94 8.11 -7.93
C LEU A 146 9.31 6.81 -7.21
N ALA A 147 8.94 5.66 -7.80
CA ALA A 147 9.30 4.34 -7.32
C ALA A 147 10.08 3.57 -8.36
N VAL A 148 10.96 2.69 -7.87
CA VAL A 148 11.63 1.67 -8.66
C VAL A 148 11.10 0.31 -8.21
N ALA A 149 10.38 -0.37 -9.09
CA ALA A 149 9.97 -1.75 -8.91
C ALA A 149 11.04 -2.69 -9.47
N ALA A 150 11.27 -3.82 -8.82
CA ALA A 150 12.25 -4.81 -9.22
C ALA A 150 11.67 -6.22 -9.24
N TYR A 151 12.11 -7.02 -10.21
CA TYR A 151 11.79 -8.44 -10.38
C TYR A 151 13.09 -9.23 -10.36
N ALA A 152 13.13 -10.33 -9.63
CA ALA A 152 14.26 -11.27 -9.64
C ALA A 152 13.76 -12.72 -9.71
N ALA A 153 14.18 -13.46 -10.74
CA ALA A 153 13.86 -14.87 -10.91
C ALA A 153 15.01 -15.76 -10.43
N VAL A 154 14.64 -16.86 -9.77
CA VAL A 154 15.57 -17.82 -9.18
C VAL A 154 15.27 -19.22 -9.70
N ASP A 155 16.32 -19.91 -10.13
CA ASP A 155 16.28 -21.34 -10.36
C ASP A 155 16.18 -22.08 -9.03
N VAL A 156 15.12 -22.86 -8.85
CA VAL A 156 14.75 -23.46 -7.56
C VAL A 156 15.78 -24.49 -7.09
N ALA A 157 16.30 -25.31 -8.01
CA ALA A 157 17.25 -26.37 -7.70
C ALA A 157 18.59 -25.81 -7.19
N THR A 158 19.17 -24.88 -7.95
CA THR A 158 20.50 -24.32 -7.69
C THR A 158 20.45 -23.11 -6.76
N GLY A 159 19.31 -22.43 -6.65
CA GLY A 159 19.17 -21.15 -5.98
C GLY A 159 19.83 -19.98 -6.71
N LYS A 160 20.28 -20.15 -7.96
CA LYS A 160 20.93 -19.07 -8.72
C LYS A 160 19.91 -18.05 -9.21
N ILE A 161 20.28 -16.77 -9.20
CA ILE A 161 19.49 -15.74 -9.88
C ILE A 161 19.69 -15.93 -11.38
N ILE A 162 18.59 -16.02 -12.14
CA ILE A 162 18.62 -16.27 -13.59
C ILE A 162 18.09 -15.12 -14.43
N ALA A 163 17.31 -14.21 -13.83
CA ALA A 163 16.85 -12.98 -14.49
C ALA A 163 16.58 -11.88 -13.47
N GLU A 164 16.81 -10.64 -13.88
CA GLU A 164 16.60 -9.43 -13.10
C GLU A 164 16.04 -8.33 -13.99
N HIS A 165 15.03 -7.63 -13.53
CA HIS A 165 14.44 -6.49 -14.24
C HIS A 165 14.09 -5.38 -13.25
N THR A 166 14.18 -4.14 -13.70
CA THR A 166 13.69 -2.98 -12.96
C THR A 166 12.87 -2.09 -13.86
N THR A 167 11.88 -1.43 -13.25
CA THR A 167 11.06 -0.42 -13.90
C THR A 167 10.94 0.76 -12.97
N THR A 168 11.19 1.96 -13.49
CA THR A 168 10.94 3.21 -12.75
C THR A 168 9.57 3.73 -13.15
N ALA A 169 8.75 4.06 -12.18
CA ALA A 169 7.38 4.51 -12.41
C ALA A 169 7.02 5.67 -11.49
N ALA A 170 6.22 6.60 -12.02
CA ALA A 170 5.63 7.67 -11.23
C ALA A 170 4.63 7.10 -10.20
N VAL A 171 4.60 7.71 -9.02
CA VAL A 171 3.71 7.37 -7.93
C VAL A 171 2.74 8.52 -7.72
N THR A 172 1.50 8.35 -8.16
CA THR A 172 0.47 9.39 -8.10
C THR A 172 -0.42 9.29 -6.87
N PHE A 173 -0.43 8.15 -6.18
CA PHE A 173 -1.25 7.95 -4.99
C PHE A 173 -0.49 8.33 -3.71
N PRO A 174 -1.05 9.15 -2.82
CA PRO A 174 -0.38 9.57 -1.60
C PRO A 174 -0.25 8.42 -0.59
N TYR A 175 0.64 8.59 0.39
CA TYR A 175 0.73 7.66 1.50
C TYR A 175 -0.46 7.85 2.47
N ILE A 176 -1.41 6.91 2.43
CA ILE A 176 -2.52 6.81 3.38
C ILE A 176 -2.50 5.40 4.00
N PRO A 177 -2.43 5.27 5.34
CA PRO A 177 -2.45 3.96 6.00
C PRO A 177 -3.63 3.10 5.56
N GLY A 178 -3.37 1.85 5.16
CA GLY A 178 -4.38 0.92 4.63
C GLY A 178 -4.62 1.00 3.11
N TYR A 179 -3.98 1.96 2.41
CA TYR A 179 -4.11 2.15 0.96
C TYR A 179 -2.78 1.97 0.21
N LEU A 180 -1.79 1.31 0.83
CA LEU A 180 -0.48 1.07 0.22
C LEU A 180 -0.58 0.36 -1.14
N THR A 181 -1.55 -0.55 -1.29
CA THR A 181 -1.82 -1.23 -2.56
C THR A 181 -1.97 -0.27 -3.74
N PHE A 182 -2.65 0.87 -3.56
CA PHE A 182 -2.90 1.82 -4.66
C PHE A 182 -1.66 2.63 -5.02
N ARG A 183 -0.69 2.69 -4.12
CA ARG A 183 0.60 3.33 -4.33
C ARG A 183 1.60 2.41 -5.03
N GLU A 184 1.49 1.10 -4.79
CA GLU A 184 2.50 0.11 -5.17
C GLU A 184 2.09 -0.77 -6.35
N LEU A 185 0.79 -0.99 -6.53
CA LEU A 185 0.26 -1.81 -7.60
C LEU A 185 0.63 -1.29 -9.01
N PRO A 186 0.46 0.02 -9.34
CA PRO A 186 0.77 0.48 -10.70
C PRO A 186 2.24 0.28 -11.11
N PRO A 187 3.25 0.65 -10.28
CA PRO A 187 4.66 0.34 -10.57
C PRO A 187 4.94 -1.16 -10.74
N LEU A 188 4.34 -2.01 -9.91
CA LEU A 188 4.52 -3.46 -10.00
C LEU A 188 3.91 -4.05 -11.27
N LEU A 189 2.74 -3.56 -11.70
CA LEU A 189 2.12 -4.01 -12.95
C LEU A 189 2.91 -3.55 -14.16
N ALA A 190 3.42 -2.31 -14.17
CA ALA A 190 4.32 -1.84 -15.21
C ALA A 190 5.58 -2.73 -15.31
N LEU A 191 6.18 -3.09 -14.17
CA LEU A 191 7.28 -4.05 -14.12
C LEU A 191 6.91 -5.41 -14.71
N LEU A 192 5.77 -5.99 -14.33
CA LEU A 192 5.35 -7.29 -14.87
C LEU A 192 5.13 -7.25 -16.39
N ASP A 193 4.58 -6.15 -16.91
CA ASP A 193 4.43 -5.95 -18.35
C ASP A 193 5.78 -5.79 -19.05
N ASP A 194 6.74 -5.11 -18.44
CA ASP A 194 8.10 -4.96 -18.96
C ASP A 194 8.85 -6.29 -19.02
N VAL A 195 8.68 -7.14 -17.99
CA VAL A 195 9.23 -8.50 -17.96
C VAL A 195 8.58 -9.35 -19.06
N ARG A 196 7.25 -9.29 -19.20
CA ARG A 196 6.51 -10.04 -20.25
C ARG A 196 6.98 -9.74 -21.67
N ARG A 197 7.36 -8.49 -21.94
CA ARG A 197 7.89 -8.10 -23.25
C ARG A 197 9.27 -8.69 -23.53
N GLN A 198 10.00 -9.11 -22.49
CA GLN A 198 11.34 -9.70 -22.60
C GLN A 198 11.32 -11.23 -22.51
N GLY A 199 10.26 -11.82 -21.93
CA GLY A 199 10.09 -13.27 -21.82
C GLY A 199 8.91 -13.66 -20.94
N PRO A 200 8.63 -14.96 -20.77
CA PRO A 200 7.57 -15.41 -19.87
C PRO A 200 7.87 -15.05 -18.42
N LEU A 201 6.83 -14.69 -17.66
CA LEU A 201 6.93 -14.57 -16.20
C LEU A 201 7.23 -15.94 -15.57
N ALA A 202 7.87 -15.92 -14.39
CA ALA A 202 7.97 -17.13 -13.58
C ALA A 202 6.57 -17.68 -13.25
N PRO A 203 6.39 -19.02 -13.20
CA PRO A 203 5.10 -19.64 -12.88
C PRO A 203 4.50 -19.21 -11.53
N VAL A 204 5.34 -18.80 -10.57
CA VAL A 204 4.93 -18.25 -9.28
C VAL A 204 5.79 -17.03 -8.93
N ILE A 205 5.14 -15.97 -8.47
CA ILE A 205 5.78 -14.72 -8.06
C ILE A 205 5.53 -14.48 -6.56
N LEU A 206 6.61 -14.30 -5.80
CA LEU A 206 6.55 -13.89 -4.40
C LEU A 206 6.52 -12.36 -4.33
N VAL A 207 5.61 -11.79 -3.55
CA VAL A 207 5.45 -10.34 -3.40
C VAL A 207 5.87 -9.96 -1.98
N ASP A 208 6.77 -8.97 -1.80
CA ASP A 208 7.05 -8.39 -0.47
C ASP A 208 5.82 -7.58 0.00
N GLY A 209 4.90 -8.28 0.68
CA GLY A 209 3.59 -7.76 1.02
C GLY A 209 2.62 -8.87 1.39
N SER A 210 1.50 -8.52 2.03
CA SER A 210 0.47 -9.50 2.38
C SER A 210 -0.29 -10.00 1.15
N GLY A 211 -0.72 -11.26 1.21
CA GLY A 211 -1.79 -11.82 0.38
C GLY A 211 -3.12 -11.78 1.15
N ARG A 212 -3.75 -12.94 1.37
CA ARG A 212 -4.97 -13.08 2.19
C ARG A 212 -4.81 -12.64 3.65
N LEU A 213 -3.59 -12.56 4.18
CA LEU A 213 -3.33 -11.98 5.52
C LEU A 213 -3.45 -10.45 5.51
N HIS A 214 -4.67 -9.99 5.26
CA HIS A 214 -5.08 -8.60 5.23
C HIS A 214 -6.48 -8.48 5.88
N PRO A 215 -6.83 -7.36 6.56
CA PRO A 215 -8.15 -7.19 7.18
C PRO A 215 -9.35 -7.39 6.25
N ARG A 216 -9.12 -7.23 4.95
CA ARG A 216 -10.10 -7.47 3.87
C ARG A 216 -9.73 -8.66 2.99
N GLN A 217 -8.79 -9.51 3.41
CA GLN A 217 -8.19 -10.59 2.62
C GLN A 217 -7.63 -10.20 1.22
N ALA A 218 -7.54 -8.90 0.93
CA ALA A 218 -7.11 -8.34 -0.35
C ALA A 218 -5.79 -7.56 -0.23
N GLY A 219 -4.74 -8.24 0.24
CA GLY A 219 -3.41 -7.65 0.31
C GLY A 219 -2.80 -7.37 -1.07
N LEU A 220 -1.63 -6.72 -1.08
CA LEU A 220 -0.91 -6.36 -2.32
C LEU A 220 -0.68 -7.57 -3.24
N ALA A 221 -0.32 -8.73 -2.69
CA ALA A 221 -0.06 -9.92 -3.50
C ALA A 221 -1.32 -10.40 -4.24
N VAL A 222 -2.51 -10.24 -3.64
CA VAL A 222 -3.79 -10.54 -4.29
C VAL A 222 -4.00 -9.62 -5.47
N ALA A 223 -3.86 -8.31 -5.26
CA ALA A 223 -4.06 -7.31 -6.30
C ALA A 223 -3.07 -7.47 -7.47
N VAL A 224 -1.79 -7.71 -7.16
CA VAL A 224 -0.75 -7.99 -8.17
C VAL A 224 -1.10 -9.24 -8.97
N GLY A 225 -1.55 -10.31 -8.33
CA GLY A 225 -1.87 -11.56 -9.03
C GLY A 225 -3.13 -11.46 -9.89
N VAL A 226 -4.20 -10.85 -9.36
CA VAL A 226 -5.48 -10.68 -10.07
C VAL A 226 -5.33 -9.72 -11.25
N CYS A 227 -4.80 -8.52 -11.02
CA CYS A 227 -4.64 -7.52 -12.07
C CYS A 227 -3.51 -7.88 -13.03
N GLY A 228 -2.44 -8.47 -12.50
CA GLY A 228 -1.30 -8.91 -13.28
C GLY A 228 -1.57 -10.20 -14.03
N GLY A 229 -2.62 -10.97 -13.73
CA GLY A 229 -2.88 -12.27 -14.38
C GLY A 229 -1.76 -13.28 -14.13
N CYS A 230 -1.27 -13.37 -12.89
CA CYS A 230 -0.19 -14.27 -12.50
C CYS A 230 -0.46 -14.91 -11.13
N VAL A 231 0.24 -16.01 -10.86
CA VAL A 231 0.14 -16.70 -9.57
C VAL A 231 1.04 -16.01 -8.56
N THR A 232 0.48 -15.64 -7.42
CA THR A 232 1.20 -14.86 -6.41
C THR A 232 1.12 -15.45 -5.02
N VAL A 233 2.19 -15.26 -4.26
CA VAL A 233 2.26 -15.53 -2.81
C VAL A 233 2.72 -14.25 -2.13
N GLY A 234 1.99 -13.82 -1.12
CA GLY A 234 2.41 -12.70 -0.27
C GLY A 234 3.34 -13.17 0.83
N VAL A 235 4.47 -12.49 0.99
CA VAL A 235 5.45 -12.72 2.06
C VAL A 235 5.72 -11.39 2.76
N SER A 236 5.38 -11.30 4.05
CA SER A 236 5.56 -10.06 4.84
C SER A 236 6.48 -10.27 6.03
N LYS A 237 7.24 -9.23 6.39
CA LYS A 237 8.07 -9.16 7.62
C LYS A 237 7.23 -8.98 8.89
N HIS A 238 5.99 -8.50 8.73
CA HIS A 238 5.10 -8.15 9.83
C HIS A 238 3.75 -8.83 9.66
N GLN A 239 3.21 -9.32 10.77
CA GLN A 239 1.86 -9.84 10.80
C GLN A 239 0.88 -8.68 10.70
N LEU A 240 0.24 -8.54 9.54
CA LEU A 240 -0.72 -7.45 9.32
C LEU A 240 -2.04 -7.64 10.07
N CYS A 241 -2.51 -8.89 10.18
CA CYS A 241 -3.75 -9.24 10.89
C CYS A 241 -3.76 -10.72 11.31
N GLY A 242 -4.87 -11.13 11.93
CA GLY A 242 -5.10 -12.51 12.39
C GLY A 242 -4.43 -12.83 13.73
N ARG A 243 -4.54 -14.09 14.15
CA ARG A 243 -3.93 -14.64 15.36
C ARG A 243 -3.16 -15.91 15.03
N VAL A 244 -1.92 -16.00 15.52
CA VAL A 244 -1.11 -17.21 15.39
C VAL A 244 -1.69 -18.29 16.31
N ARG A 245 -1.86 -19.49 15.78
CA ARG A 245 -2.18 -20.71 16.53
C ARG A 245 -0.96 -21.64 16.46
N GLU A 246 -0.25 -21.78 17.57
CA GLU A 246 1.01 -22.52 17.65
C GLU A 246 0.79 -24.05 17.69
N ASP A 247 -0.43 -24.49 18.02
CA ASP A 247 -0.90 -25.87 18.07
C ASP A 247 -1.44 -26.39 16.72
N GLU A 248 -1.79 -25.49 15.80
CA GLU A 248 -2.28 -25.83 14.47
C GLU A 248 -1.22 -25.57 13.42
N LEU A 249 -0.73 -26.64 12.78
CA LEU A 249 0.44 -26.60 11.90
C LEU A 249 0.10 -26.94 10.44
N VAL A 250 0.80 -26.29 9.52
CA VAL A 250 0.91 -26.71 8.11
C VAL A 250 2.39 -26.92 7.81
N ASP A 251 2.78 -28.15 7.48
CA ASP A 251 4.18 -28.54 7.27
C ASP A 251 5.13 -28.03 8.38
N GLY A 252 4.72 -28.28 9.64
CA GLY A 252 5.48 -27.87 10.83
C GLY A 252 5.45 -26.37 11.16
N CYS A 253 4.75 -25.54 10.37
CA CYS A 253 4.68 -24.09 10.58
C CYS A 253 3.37 -23.68 11.26
N PRO A 254 3.41 -22.85 12.33
CA PRO A 254 2.22 -22.30 12.97
C PRO A 254 1.30 -21.57 12.00
N THR A 255 0.00 -21.84 12.11
CA THR A 255 -1.02 -21.23 11.25
C THR A 255 -1.48 -19.88 11.78
N ILE A 256 -2.06 -19.08 10.90
CA ILE A 256 -2.58 -17.75 11.21
C ILE A 256 -4.04 -17.70 10.78
N TRP A 257 -4.89 -17.44 11.76
CA TRP A 257 -6.35 -17.44 11.61
C TRP A 257 -6.90 -16.02 11.68
N HIS A 258 -7.84 -15.72 10.79
CA HIS A 258 -8.57 -14.46 10.79
C HIS A 258 -10.01 -14.72 10.35
N GLN A 259 -10.99 -14.20 11.10
CA GLN A 259 -12.42 -14.42 10.82
C GLN A 259 -12.78 -15.91 10.67
N ASP A 260 -12.25 -16.74 11.58
CA ASP A 260 -12.43 -18.21 11.58
C ASP A 260 -11.97 -18.93 10.30
N GLU A 261 -11.11 -18.30 9.51
CA GLU A 261 -10.44 -18.92 8.36
C GLU A 261 -8.92 -18.98 8.57
N ARG A 262 -8.32 -20.07 8.08
CA ARG A 262 -6.87 -20.25 8.04
C ARG A 262 -6.29 -19.56 6.81
N LEU A 263 -5.71 -18.37 6.98
CA LEU A 263 -5.29 -17.51 5.86
C LEU A 263 -3.80 -17.52 5.58
N GLY A 264 -2.97 -18.00 6.52
CA GLY A 264 -1.54 -17.95 6.36
C GLY A 264 -0.77 -18.78 7.37
N VAL A 265 0.55 -18.69 7.31
CA VAL A 265 1.47 -19.34 8.26
C VAL A 265 2.58 -18.39 8.67
N LYS A 266 3.08 -18.58 9.89
CA LYS A 266 4.28 -17.96 10.42
C LYS A 266 5.45 -18.90 10.16
N LEU A 267 6.32 -18.53 9.22
CA LEU A 267 7.51 -19.30 8.87
C LEU A 267 8.74 -18.66 9.50
N THR A 268 9.47 -19.42 10.32
CA THR A 268 10.71 -18.99 10.95
C THR A 268 11.85 -19.92 10.54
N THR A 269 12.92 -19.38 9.95
CA THR A 269 14.08 -20.17 9.52
C THR A 269 15.31 -19.85 10.37
N GLY A 270 15.71 -20.76 11.26
CA GLY A 270 16.92 -20.66 12.08
C GLY A 270 16.86 -19.67 13.25
N SER A 271 16.51 -18.40 13.03
CA SER A 271 16.41 -17.38 14.09
C SER A 271 15.14 -16.54 13.98
N LYS A 272 14.71 -15.91 15.09
CA LYS A 272 13.55 -15.01 15.11
C LYS A 272 13.65 -13.83 14.14
N ARG A 273 14.87 -13.40 13.76
CA ARG A 273 15.08 -12.32 12.78
C ARG A 273 14.72 -12.74 11.34
N ARG A 274 14.63 -14.05 11.10
CA ARG A 274 14.23 -14.67 9.82
C ARG A 274 12.83 -15.27 9.98
N THR A 275 11.90 -14.41 10.40
CA THR A 275 10.47 -14.74 10.50
C THR A 275 9.73 -13.96 9.42
N VAL A 276 8.88 -14.65 8.67
CA VAL A 276 7.91 -14.02 7.76
C VAL A 276 6.52 -14.59 8.00
N PHE A 277 5.54 -13.82 7.58
CA PHE A 277 4.13 -14.17 7.59
C PHE A 277 3.73 -14.30 6.12
N LEU A 278 3.43 -15.52 5.70
CA LEU A 278 3.10 -15.81 4.31
C LEU A 278 1.62 -16.17 4.17
N SER A 279 1.05 -15.80 3.03
CA SER A 279 -0.34 -16.09 2.68
C SER A 279 -0.52 -16.14 1.17
N PRO A 280 -1.46 -16.94 0.66
CA PRO A 280 -1.81 -16.95 -0.75
C PRO A 280 -2.11 -15.54 -1.28
N GLY A 281 -1.59 -15.22 -2.46
CA GLY A 281 -2.00 -14.04 -3.23
C GLY A 281 -3.16 -14.40 -4.14
N THR A 282 -2.93 -15.21 -5.17
CA THR A 282 -4.00 -15.82 -5.98
C THR A 282 -3.45 -16.96 -6.85
N GLY A 283 -4.35 -17.85 -7.28
CA GLY A 283 -4.07 -19.02 -8.10
C GLY A 283 -3.28 -20.09 -7.38
N ILE A 284 -3.21 -20.09 -6.04
CA ILE A 284 -2.39 -21.03 -5.27
C ILE A 284 -2.97 -21.23 -3.88
N ASP A 285 -2.94 -22.47 -3.38
CA ASP A 285 -3.36 -22.79 -2.01
C ASP A 285 -2.27 -22.46 -0.96
N LEU A 286 -2.65 -22.52 0.33
CA LEU A 286 -1.74 -22.20 1.43
C LEU A 286 -0.57 -23.20 1.53
N ALA A 287 -0.82 -24.49 1.33
CA ALA A 287 0.20 -25.52 1.44
C ALA A 287 1.26 -25.39 0.34
N SER A 288 0.84 -25.18 -0.92
CA SER A 288 1.76 -24.91 -2.02
C SER A 288 2.50 -23.59 -1.81
N SER A 289 1.82 -22.54 -1.34
CA SER A 289 2.47 -21.25 -1.01
C SER A 289 3.64 -21.42 -0.05
N LEU A 290 3.46 -22.20 1.01
CA LEU A 290 4.53 -22.50 1.97
C LEU A 290 5.68 -23.27 1.31
N ARG A 291 5.38 -24.31 0.52
CA ARG A 291 6.40 -25.08 -0.21
C ARG A 291 7.22 -24.22 -1.17
N MET A 292 6.57 -23.31 -1.92
CA MET A 292 7.25 -22.39 -2.84
C MET A 292 8.24 -21.50 -2.08
N VAL A 293 7.82 -20.94 -0.95
CA VAL A 293 8.63 -20.04 -0.14
C VAL A 293 9.82 -20.78 0.50
N GLN A 294 9.59 -21.96 1.08
CA GLN A 294 10.65 -22.79 1.67
C GLN A 294 11.72 -23.18 0.64
N ALA A 295 11.31 -23.56 -0.58
CA ALA A 295 12.23 -24.03 -1.61
C ALA A 295 13.27 -22.98 -2.04
N VAL A 296 12.95 -21.69 -1.94
CA VAL A 296 13.83 -20.57 -2.32
C VAL A 296 14.38 -19.78 -1.13
N TRP A 297 14.16 -20.23 0.10
CA TRP A 297 14.70 -19.57 1.29
C TRP A 297 15.99 -20.23 1.76
N ARG A 298 17.12 -19.53 1.58
CA ARG A 298 18.46 -20.06 1.89
C ARG A 298 19.01 -19.47 3.18
N THR A 299 19.79 -18.40 3.11
CA THR A 299 20.52 -17.83 4.26
C THR A 299 20.08 -16.41 4.60
N GLU A 300 19.43 -15.74 3.66
CA GLU A 300 19.03 -14.35 3.74
C GLU A 300 17.86 -14.14 4.72
N ARG A 301 17.64 -12.87 5.09
CA ARG A 301 16.54 -12.47 5.99
C ARG A 301 15.16 -12.79 5.40
N LEU A 302 15.04 -12.71 4.07
CA LEU A 302 13.83 -12.99 3.28
C LEU A 302 14.12 -14.11 2.28
N PRO A 303 13.09 -14.72 1.68
CA PRO A 303 13.30 -15.63 0.55
C PRO A 303 14.15 -14.98 -0.54
N ARG A 304 15.07 -15.75 -1.13
CA ARG A 304 16.11 -15.25 -2.03
C ARG A 304 15.60 -14.33 -3.16
N PRO A 305 14.52 -14.66 -3.90
CA PRO A 305 14.05 -13.78 -4.96
C PRO A 305 13.54 -12.43 -4.43
N ILE A 306 12.85 -12.39 -3.28
CA ILE A 306 12.44 -11.12 -2.64
C ILE A 306 13.66 -10.33 -2.16
N ALA A 307 14.60 -11.00 -1.47
CA ALA A 307 15.82 -10.35 -0.99
C ALA A 307 16.62 -9.71 -2.14
N ARG A 308 16.62 -10.35 -3.33
CA ARG A 308 17.28 -9.82 -4.51
C ARG A 308 16.52 -8.65 -5.12
N ALA A 309 15.19 -8.74 -5.23
CA ALA A 309 14.35 -7.63 -5.70
C ALA A 309 14.48 -6.38 -4.80
N ASP A 310 14.47 -6.54 -3.46
CA ASP A 310 14.69 -5.46 -2.49
C ASP A 310 16.06 -4.80 -2.68
N ALA A 311 17.13 -5.60 -2.81
CA ALA A 311 18.47 -5.07 -3.04
C ALA A 311 18.58 -4.31 -4.36
N LEU A 312 17.97 -4.84 -5.42
CA LEU A 312 18.00 -4.27 -6.76
C LEU A 312 17.23 -2.94 -6.82
N SER A 313 15.99 -2.91 -6.32
CA SER A 313 15.16 -1.70 -6.29
C SER A 313 15.84 -0.58 -5.48
N ARG A 314 16.40 -0.90 -4.31
CA ARG A 314 17.12 0.07 -3.46
C ARG A 314 18.36 0.63 -4.14
N THR A 315 19.10 -0.20 -4.86
CA THR A 315 20.34 0.23 -5.53
C THR A 315 20.02 1.26 -6.60
N VAL A 316 19.02 0.99 -7.44
CA VAL A 316 18.60 1.90 -8.50
C VAL A 316 17.94 3.15 -7.93
N ALA A 317 17.09 3.03 -6.92
CA ALA A 317 16.48 4.19 -6.26
C ALA A 317 17.53 5.16 -5.68
N LYS A 318 18.59 4.63 -5.05
CA LYS A 318 19.72 5.46 -4.56
C LYS A 318 20.47 6.17 -5.69
N GLN A 319 20.68 5.50 -6.83
CA GLN A 319 21.34 6.11 -7.98
C GLN A 319 20.54 7.29 -8.56
N LEU A 320 19.20 7.17 -8.58
CA LEU A 320 18.31 8.26 -9.00
C LEU A 320 18.38 9.46 -8.04
N ILE A 321 18.36 9.21 -6.72
CA ILE A 321 18.50 10.28 -5.72
C ILE A 321 19.81 11.06 -5.91
N VAL A 322 20.93 10.35 -6.09
CA VAL A 322 22.26 10.98 -6.28
C VAL A 322 22.35 11.75 -7.60
N ALA A 323 21.59 11.35 -8.63
CA ALA A 323 21.56 12.05 -9.91
C ALA A 323 20.75 13.36 -9.87
N GLU A 324 19.78 13.47 -8.95
CA GLU A 324 18.94 14.67 -8.76
C GLU A 324 19.58 15.72 -7.82
N GLU A 325 20.56 15.34 -6.98
CA GLU A 325 21.31 16.31 -6.19
C GLU A 325 22.18 17.19 -7.11
N PRO A 326 22.01 18.53 -7.11
CA PRO A 326 22.83 19.40 -7.93
C PRO A 326 24.29 19.21 -7.51
N ARG A 327 25.17 18.96 -8.49
CA ARG A 327 26.62 18.98 -8.27
C ARG A 327 27.01 20.39 -7.86
N THR A 328 26.98 20.67 -6.56
CA THR A 328 27.56 21.87 -5.98
C THR A 328 29.07 21.79 -6.21
N LYS A 329 29.54 22.51 -7.23
CA LYS A 329 30.93 22.91 -7.39
C LYS A 329 31.06 24.38 -7.03
#